data_AF-Q4G043-F1
#
_entry.id   AF-Q4G043-F1
#
_cell.length_a   1.000
_cell.length_b   1.000
_cell.length_c   1.000
_cell.angle_alpha   90.00
_cell.angle_beta   90.00
_cell.angle_gamma   90.00
#
_symmetry.space_group_name_H-M   'P 1'
#
loop_
_entity.id
_entity.type
_entity.pdbx_description
1 polymer ?
#
loop_
_entity_poly.entity_id
_entity_poly.type
_entity_poly.pdbx_seq_one_letter_code
_entity_poly.pdbx_strand_id
1 'polypeptide(L)'
;QLHSQVQSQKQELAQEEGISQALREEAQRRETALQQMRTAVKELSVQNQDLIEKNLTLQEHLRQAQPGSSSGSPDAAQLAYELHQELASCLQDLQAVCSIVTQRAQGHSPNLSLLLGIHSTPHPGTQLDLQKPDVIRRKLEEVQQLRHDIEDLRTSLSDRYAQDMGENCATQ
;
A
#
# COMPACT_ATOMS: atom_id res chain seq x y z
N GLN A 1 12.91 -83.12 -31.18
CA GLN A 1 12.66 -82.44 -29.88
C GLN A 1 13.83 -81.54 -29.47
N LEU A 2 15.07 -82.03 -29.36
CA LEU A 2 16.22 -81.21 -28.97
C LEU A 2 16.51 -80.03 -29.92
N HIS A 3 16.42 -80.25 -31.23
CA HIS A 3 16.71 -79.20 -32.22
C HIS A 3 15.76 -77.99 -32.13
N SER A 4 14.45 -78.23 -31.98
CA SER A 4 13.46 -77.17 -31.82
C SER A 4 13.62 -76.40 -30.49
N GLN A 5 14.06 -77.10 -29.44
CA GLN A 5 14.32 -76.49 -28.13
C GLN A 5 15.54 -75.57 -28.17
N VAL A 6 16.63 -76.00 -28.82
CA VAL A 6 17.83 -75.17 -29.05
C VAL A 6 17.49 -73.94 -29.90
N GLN A 7 16.61 -74.09 -30.90
CA GLN A 7 16.21 -72.97 -31.76
C GLN A 7 15.33 -71.95 -31.01
N SER A 8 14.41 -72.43 -30.15
CA SER A 8 13.62 -71.57 -29.26
C SER A 8 14.51 -70.77 -28.30
N GLN A 9 15.47 -71.45 -27.65
CA GLN A 9 16.40 -70.81 -26.72
C GLN A 9 17.29 -69.76 -27.40
N LYS A 10 17.73 -70.02 -28.63
CA LYS A 10 18.48 -69.02 -29.42
C LYS A 10 17.65 -67.78 -29.73
N GLN A 11 16.36 -67.96 -30.02
CA GLN A 11 15.46 -66.85 -30.30
C GLN A 11 15.17 -66.03 -29.04
N GLU A 12 14.95 -66.69 -27.89
CA GLU A 12 14.80 -66.03 -26.59
C GLU A 12 16.07 -65.24 -26.21
N LEU A 13 17.26 -65.82 -26.40
CA LEU A 13 18.53 -65.13 -26.16
C LEU A 13 18.67 -63.88 -27.05
N ALA A 14 18.39 -63.98 -28.35
CA ALA A 14 18.45 -62.83 -29.25
C ALA A 14 17.45 -61.73 -28.87
N GLN A 15 16.27 -62.11 -28.37
CA GLN A 15 15.26 -61.17 -27.90
C GLN A 15 15.71 -60.47 -26.60
N GLU A 16 16.26 -61.23 -25.65
CA GLU A 16 16.79 -60.70 -24.39
C GLU A 16 18.00 -59.78 -24.62
N GLU A 17 18.90 -60.12 -25.55
CA GLU A 17 20.01 -59.25 -25.96
C GLU A 17 19.50 -57.92 -26.53
N GLY A 18 18.45 -57.95 -27.34
CA GLY A 18 17.80 -56.74 -27.87
C GLY A 18 17.17 -55.87 -26.77
N ILE A 19 16.47 -56.47 -25.81
CA ILE A 19 15.90 -55.77 -24.65
C ILE A 19 17.01 -55.18 -23.78
N SER A 20 18.06 -55.96 -23.50
CA SER A 20 19.22 -55.52 -22.72
C SER A 20 19.91 -54.33 -23.38
N GLN A 21 20.05 -54.34 -24.70
CA GLN A 21 20.62 -53.23 -25.46
C GLN A 21 19.75 -51.97 -25.36
N ALA A 22 18.43 -52.09 -25.54
CA ALA A 22 17.50 -50.97 -25.40
C ALA A 22 17.53 -50.36 -23.98
N LEU A 23 17.61 -51.21 -22.95
CA LEU A 23 17.73 -50.77 -21.56
C LEU A 23 19.04 -50.02 -21.30
N ARG A 24 20.17 -50.47 -21.88
CA ARG A 24 21.45 -49.76 -21.76
C ARG A 24 21.39 -48.38 -22.42
N GLU A 25 20.80 -48.29 -23.61
CA GLU A 25 20.65 -47.00 -24.29
C GLU A 25 19.76 -46.03 -23.51
N GLU A 26 18.63 -46.51 -22.98
CA GLU A 26 17.76 -45.71 -22.14
C GLU A 26 18.44 -45.27 -20.84
N ALA A 27 19.21 -46.16 -20.20
CA ALA A 27 20.00 -45.82 -19.02
C ALA A 27 21.04 -44.74 -19.32
N GLN A 28 21.72 -44.81 -20.47
CA GLN A 28 22.68 -43.80 -20.90
C GLN A 28 22.01 -42.45 -21.17
N ARG A 29 20.83 -42.44 -21.83
CA ARG A 29 20.05 -41.22 -22.03
C ARG A 29 19.65 -40.58 -20.69
N ARG A 30 19.17 -41.38 -19.75
CA ARG A 30 18.81 -40.90 -18.40
C ARG A 30 20.00 -40.33 -17.65
N GLU A 31 21.17 -40.97 -17.73
CA GLU A 31 22.39 -40.45 -17.10
C GLU A 31 22.77 -39.08 -17.69
N THR A 32 22.69 -38.92 -19.02
CA THR A 32 22.96 -37.63 -19.67
C THR A 32 21.95 -36.54 -19.24
N ALA A 33 20.66 -36.88 -19.15
CA ALA A 33 19.63 -35.95 -18.70
C ALA A 33 19.83 -35.55 -17.22
N LEU A 34 20.17 -36.51 -16.36
CA LEU A 34 20.51 -36.23 -14.96
C LEU A 34 21.71 -35.31 -14.84
N GLN A 35 22.73 -35.51 -15.67
CA GLN A 35 23.91 -34.65 -15.66
C GLN A 35 23.59 -33.22 -16.11
N GLN A 36 22.76 -33.06 -17.15
CA GLN A 36 22.28 -31.74 -17.59
C GLN A 36 21.47 -31.04 -16.49
N MET A 37 20.57 -31.77 -15.83
CA MET A 37 19.76 -31.23 -14.73
C MET A 37 20.63 -30.81 -13.54
N ARG A 38 21.67 -31.58 -13.19
CA ARG A 38 22.64 -31.20 -12.15
C ARG A 38 23.36 -29.90 -12.50
N THR A 39 23.74 -29.70 -13.76
CA THR A 39 24.38 -28.45 -14.21
C THR A 39 23.42 -27.28 -14.12
N ALA A 40 22.19 -27.42 -14.61
CA ALA A 40 21.17 -26.37 -14.54
C ALA A 40 20.86 -25.95 -13.08
N VAL A 41 20.76 -26.93 -12.16
CA VAL A 41 20.56 -26.64 -10.73
C VAL A 41 21.74 -25.87 -10.14
N LYS A 42 22.98 -26.19 -10.54
CA LYS A 42 24.16 -25.43 -10.09
C LYS A 42 24.13 -23.99 -10.60
N GLU A 43 23.80 -23.78 -11.88
CA GLU A 43 23.71 -22.44 -12.47
C GLU A 43 22.62 -21.60 -11.80
N LEU A 44 21.43 -22.17 -11.57
CA LEU A 44 20.35 -21.52 -10.83
C LEU A 44 20.75 -21.20 -9.39
N SER A 45 21.48 -22.08 -8.71
CA SER A 45 21.97 -21.84 -7.35
C SER A 45 22.96 -20.68 -7.29
N VAL A 46 23.83 -20.53 -8.28
CA VAL A 46 24.77 -19.39 -8.39
C VAL A 46 24.00 -18.10 -8.64
N GLN A 47 23.04 -18.11 -9.57
CA GLN A 47 22.18 -16.95 -9.80
C GLN A 47 21.38 -16.55 -8.56
N ASN A 48 20.88 -17.53 -7.80
CA ASN A 48 20.15 -17.27 -6.57
C ASN A 48 21.06 -16.61 -5.50
N GLN A 49 22.31 -17.08 -5.36
CA GLN A 49 23.28 -16.44 -4.46
C GLN A 49 23.59 -15.00 -4.86
N ASP A 50 23.81 -14.73 -6.16
CA ASP A 50 24.05 -13.36 -6.66
C ASP A 50 22.84 -12.44 -6.42
N LEU A 51 21.61 -12.95 -6.59
CA LEU A 51 20.40 -12.21 -6.26
C LEU A 51 20.27 -11.93 -4.77
N ILE A 52 20.62 -12.89 -3.90
CA ILE A 52 20.63 -12.68 -2.45
C ILE A 52 21.65 -11.61 -2.06
N GLU A 53 22.85 -11.67 -2.62
CA GLU A 53 23.90 -10.67 -2.37
C GLU A 53 23.43 -9.27 -2.79
N LYS A 54 22.91 -9.13 -4.01
CA LYS A 54 22.31 -7.88 -4.49
C LYS A 54 21.17 -7.40 -3.61
N ASN A 55 20.31 -8.31 -3.14
CA ASN A 55 19.21 -7.94 -2.26
C ASN A 55 19.72 -7.42 -0.91
N LEU A 56 20.72 -8.07 -0.31
CA LEU A 56 21.36 -7.60 0.92
C LEU A 56 22.05 -6.25 0.73
N THR A 57 22.77 -6.05 -0.37
CA THR A 57 23.38 -4.76 -0.72
C THR A 57 22.32 -3.68 -0.87
N LEU A 58 21.20 -3.96 -1.57
CA LEU A 58 20.09 -3.03 -1.70
C LEU A 58 19.41 -2.73 -0.35
N GLN A 59 19.22 -3.74 0.51
CA GLN A 59 18.68 -3.54 1.86
C GLN A 59 19.60 -2.66 2.70
N GLU A 60 20.91 -2.85 2.63
CA GLU A 60 21.88 -2.01 3.33
C GLU A 60 21.90 -0.59 2.75
N HIS A 61 21.84 -0.42 1.43
CA HIS A 61 21.70 0.90 0.83
C HIS A 61 20.39 1.58 1.21
N LEU A 62 19.28 0.86 1.30
CA LEU A 62 18.02 1.41 1.82
C LEU A 62 18.15 1.81 3.29
N ARG A 63 18.85 1.03 4.11
CA ARG A 63 19.13 1.37 5.50
C ARG A 63 20.03 2.61 5.64
N GLN A 64 21.01 2.77 4.75
CA GLN A 64 21.92 3.92 4.73
C GLN A 64 21.28 5.17 4.10
N ALA A 65 20.43 4.99 3.09
CA ALA A 65 19.68 6.03 2.42
C ALA A 65 18.44 6.45 3.18
N GLN A 66 17.99 5.66 4.16
CA GLN A 66 17.08 6.11 5.22
C GLN A 66 17.87 6.98 6.20
N PRO A 67 17.67 8.31 6.21
CA PRO A 67 18.26 9.16 7.23
C PRO A 67 17.46 8.93 8.53
N GLY A 68 17.73 7.86 9.27
CA GLY A 68 17.00 7.66 10.54
C GLY A 68 17.14 6.34 11.29
N SER A 69 17.79 5.30 10.78
CA SER A 69 17.80 4.00 11.48
C SER A 69 18.76 3.92 12.69
N SER A 70 19.24 5.06 13.20
CA SER A 70 20.07 5.14 14.41
C SER A 70 19.54 6.26 15.29
N SER A 71 19.21 5.93 16.54
CA SER A 71 18.80 6.83 17.62
C SER A 71 17.34 7.33 17.58
N GLY A 72 16.47 6.65 18.34
CA GLY A 72 15.56 7.22 19.38
C GLY A 72 14.65 8.41 19.08
N SER A 73 14.63 8.91 17.84
CA SER A 73 13.80 10.02 17.38
C SER A 73 12.75 9.47 16.41
N PRO A 74 11.49 9.91 16.51
CA PRO A 74 10.48 9.50 15.55
C PRO A 74 10.94 9.92 14.14
N ASP A 75 10.89 8.97 13.21
CA ASP A 75 11.21 9.17 11.80
C ASP A 75 10.41 10.38 11.28
N ALA A 76 11.02 11.22 10.44
CA ALA A 76 10.34 12.38 9.86
C ALA A 76 9.02 11.99 9.16
N ALA A 77 8.95 10.76 8.63
CA ALA A 77 7.72 10.18 8.08
C ALA A 77 6.64 9.93 9.15
N GLN A 78 7.02 9.48 10.35
CA GLN A 78 6.10 9.29 11.46
C GLN A 78 5.58 10.63 11.99
N LEU A 79 6.47 11.62 12.16
CA LEU A 79 6.07 12.97 12.55
C LEU A 79 5.15 13.63 11.51
N ALA A 80 5.42 13.43 10.21
CA ALA A 80 4.55 13.92 9.15
C ALA A 80 3.17 13.26 9.17
N TYR A 81 3.10 11.97 9.51
CA TYR A 81 1.83 11.26 9.68
C TYR A 81 1.03 11.77 10.88
N GLU A 82 1.68 11.92 12.04
CA GLU A 82 1.07 12.48 13.25
C GLU A 82 0.56 13.90 13.00
N LEU A 83 1.37 14.76 12.37
CA LEU A 83 0.97 16.11 11.97
C LEU A 83 -0.24 16.08 11.04
N HIS A 84 -0.29 15.17 10.06
CA HIS A 84 -1.41 15.06 9.17
C HIS A 84 -2.71 14.68 9.91
N GLN A 85 -2.63 13.73 10.85
CA GLN A 85 -3.79 13.38 11.67
C GLN A 85 -4.31 14.58 12.47
N GLU A 86 -3.41 15.33 13.12
CA GLU A 86 -3.78 16.52 13.87
C GLU A 86 -4.41 17.61 12.99
N LEU A 87 -3.83 17.85 11.80
CA LEU A 87 -4.39 18.79 10.83
C LEU A 87 -5.76 18.35 10.31
N ALA A 88 -5.98 17.03 10.13
CA ALA A 88 -7.27 16.50 9.71
C ALA A 88 -8.35 16.68 10.80
N SER A 89 -8.01 16.45 12.07
CA SER A 89 -8.90 16.72 13.20
C SER A 89 -9.24 18.20 13.29
N CYS A 90 -8.22 19.07 13.22
CA CYS A 90 -8.41 20.53 13.21
C CYS A 90 -9.31 21.00 12.05
N LEU A 91 -9.17 20.40 10.87
CA LEU A 91 -10.03 20.70 9.72
C LEU A 91 -11.50 20.38 10.01
N GLN A 92 -11.77 19.21 10.60
CA GLN A 92 -13.13 18.80 10.97
C GLN A 92 -13.75 19.72 12.01
N ASP A 93 -12.95 20.11 13.03
CA ASP A 93 -13.39 21.05 14.06
C ASP A 93 -13.74 22.42 13.46
N LEU A 94 -12.87 22.94 12.58
CA LEU A 94 -13.11 24.23 11.91
C LEU A 94 -14.34 24.19 11.01
N GLN A 95 -14.58 23.10 10.29
CA GLN A 95 -15.79 22.91 9.50
C GLN A 95 -17.04 22.88 10.39
N ALA A 96 -16.99 22.18 11.52
CA ALA A 96 -18.08 22.15 12.49
C ALA A 96 -18.37 23.55 13.06
N VAL A 97 -17.33 24.29 13.45
CA VAL A 97 -17.45 25.66 13.95
C VAL A 97 -18.04 26.57 12.88
N CYS A 98 -17.55 26.54 11.64
CA CYS A 98 -18.11 27.34 10.55
C CYS A 98 -19.59 27.02 10.35
N SER A 99 -19.98 25.74 10.33
CA SER A 99 -21.39 25.34 10.23
C SER A 99 -22.24 25.89 11.38
N ILE A 100 -21.76 25.81 12.63
CA ILE A 100 -22.48 26.30 13.81
C ILE A 100 -22.68 27.81 13.74
N VAL A 101 -21.62 28.55 13.41
CA VAL A 101 -21.68 30.02 13.35
C VAL A 101 -22.58 30.46 12.19
N THR A 102 -22.48 29.83 11.02
CA THR A 102 -23.37 30.11 9.89
C THR A 102 -24.83 29.83 10.23
N GLN A 103 -25.14 28.70 10.87
CA GLN A 103 -26.51 28.38 11.34
C GLN A 103 -27.03 29.47 12.29
N ARG A 104 -26.22 29.89 13.26
CA ARG A 104 -26.57 30.97 14.21
C ARG A 104 -26.72 32.32 13.53
N ALA A 105 -25.86 32.66 12.58
CA ALA A 105 -25.93 33.90 11.81
C ALA A 105 -27.23 33.97 10.99
N GLN A 106 -27.72 32.83 10.51
CA GLN A 106 -29.01 32.75 9.81
C GLN A 106 -30.22 32.63 10.76
N GLY A 107 -30.02 32.63 12.09
CA GLY A 107 -31.09 32.54 13.09
C GLY A 107 -31.56 31.12 13.42
N HIS A 108 -30.88 30.09 12.90
CA HIS A 108 -31.19 28.69 13.18
C HIS A 108 -30.57 28.21 14.51
N SER A 109 -31.15 27.18 15.12
CA SER A 109 -30.53 26.48 16.25
C SER A 109 -29.33 25.65 15.76
N PRO A 110 -28.16 25.75 16.41
CA PRO A 110 -26.97 25.02 15.98
C PRO A 110 -27.12 23.52 16.21
N ASN A 111 -26.47 22.72 15.36
CA ASN A 111 -26.42 21.27 15.53
C ASN A 111 -25.70 20.91 16.85
N LEU A 112 -26.44 20.27 17.78
CA LEU A 112 -25.94 19.94 19.11
C LEU A 112 -24.80 18.90 19.08
N SER A 113 -24.82 17.96 18.14
CA SER A 113 -23.74 16.97 17.99
C SER A 113 -22.43 17.64 17.58
N LEU A 114 -22.48 18.57 16.62
CA LEU A 114 -21.31 19.36 16.24
C LEU A 114 -20.82 20.24 17.39
N LEU A 115 -21.76 20.85 18.13
CA LEU A 115 -21.43 21.71 19.28
C LEU A 115 -20.72 20.94 20.41
N LEU A 116 -21.04 19.66 20.57
CA LEU A 116 -20.42 18.77 21.55
C LEU A 116 -19.14 18.08 21.03
N GLY A 117 -18.68 18.40 19.81
CA GLY A 117 -17.50 17.77 19.21
C GLY A 117 -17.71 16.28 18.89
N ILE A 118 -18.95 15.86 18.67
CA ILE A 118 -19.28 14.47 18.33
C ILE A 118 -19.20 14.32 16.82
N HIS A 119 -18.01 13.97 16.33
CA HIS A 119 -17.78 13.64 14.94
C HIS A 119 -18.03 12.14 14.70
N SER A 120 -18.61 11.78 13.56
CA SER A 120 -18.57 10.39 13.10
C SER A 120 -17.11 10.05 12.83
N THR A 121 -16.47 9.35 13.76
CA THR A 121 -15.06 9.01 13.67
C THR A 121 -14.82 8.19 12.40
N PRO A 122 -13.84 8.57 11.57
CA PRO A 122 -13.31 7.66 10.57
C PRO A 122 -12.82 6.40 11.30
N HIS A 123 -13.19 5.23 10.81
CA HIS A 123 -12.87 3.95 11.44
C HIS A 123 -11.35 3.85 11.66
N PRO A 124 -10.87 3.49 12.87
CA PRO A 124 -9.45 3.49 13.23
C PRO A 124 -8.58 2.47 12.45
N GLY A 125 -9.19 1.69 11.55
CA GLY A 125 -8.50 0.80 10.61
C GLY A 125 -8.14 1.44 9.26
N THR A 126 -8.54 2.68 9.00
CA THR A 126 -8.16 3.38 7.76
C THR A 126 -6.86 4.12 8.02
N GLN A 127 -5.72 3.41 7.97
CA GLN A 127 -4.46 4.10 7.73
C GLN A 127 -4.68 4.95 6.47
N LEU A 128 -4.72 6.27 6.65
CA LEU A 128 -4.84 7.18 5.53
C LEU A 128 -3.57 6.96 4.73
N ASP A 129 -3.69 6.22 3.63
CA ASP A 129 -2.58 5.95 2.74
C ASP A 129 -2.28 7.26 2.00
N LEU A 130 -1.56 8.14 2.69
CA LEU A 130 -1.10 9.44 2.21
C LEU A 130 -0.15 9.29 1.02
N GLN A 131 0.16 8.07 0.59
CA GLN A 131 0.84 7.79 -0.66
C GLN A 131 -0.13 7.79 -1.86
N LYS A 132 -1.45 7.73 -1.63
CA LYS A 132 -2.45 7.73 -2.71
C LYS A 132 -2.83 9.14 -3.12
N PRO A 133 -2.57 9.55 -4.38
CA PRO A 133 -2.81 10.91 -4.85
C PRO A 133 -4.30 11.30 -4.80
N ASP A 134 -5.21 10.35 -4.93
CA ASP A 134 -6.66 10.62 -4.88
C ASP A 134 -7.14 11.01 -3.48
N VAL A 135 -6.52 10.46 -2.41
CA VAL A 135 -6.84 10.82 -1.02
C VAL A 135 -6.37 12.24 -0.73
N ILE A 136 -5.16 12.58 -1.16
CA ILE A 136 -4.60 13.93 -1.03
C ILE A 136 -5.47 14.93 -1.79
N ARG A 137 -5.89 14.60 -3.01
CA ARG A 137 -6.73 15.49 -3.83
C ARG A 137 -8.06 15.80 -3.13
N ARG A 138 -8.74 14.78 -2.58
CA ARG A 138 -9.96 14.98 -1.80
C ARG A 138 -9.74 15.85 -0.58
N LYS A 139 -8.66 15.62 0.18
CA LYS A 139 -8.33 16.46 1.35
C LYS A 139 -8.05 17.91 0.96
N LEU A 140 -7.42 18.13 -0.19
CA LEU A 140 -7.21 19.47 -0.72
C LEU A 140 -8.54 20.16 -1.06
N GLU A 141 -9.47 19.44 -1.69
CA GLU A 141 -10.82 19.95 -1.99
C GLU A 141 -11.58 20.32 -0.69
N GLU A 142 -11.53 19.47 0.34
CA GLU A 142 -12.14 19.76 1.66
C GLU A 142 -11.58 21.05 2.29
N VAL A 143 -10.26 21.25 2.24
CA VAL A 143 -9.59 22.47 2.75
C VAL A 143 -9.94 23.68 1.91
N GLN A 144 -10.03 23.54 0.58
CA GLN A 144 -10.42 24.62 -0.32
C GLN A 144 -11.87 25.04 -0.09
N GLN A 145 -12.78 24.09 0.17
CA GLN A 145 -14.16 24.37 0.50
C GLN A 145 -14.27 25.11 1.84
N LEU A 146 -13.60 24.63 2.89
CA LEU A 146 -13.60 25.32 4.20
C LEU A 146 -13.15 26.78 4.06
N ARG A 147 -12.13 27.05 3.23
CA ARG A 147 -11.68 28.42 3.00
C ARG A 147 -12.76 29.31 2.35
N HIS A 148 -13.55 28.77 1.44
CA HIS A 148 -14.69 29.51 0.87
C HIS A 148 -15.78 29.72 1.93
N ASP A 149 -16.10 28.69 2.71
CA ASP A 149 -17.12 28.79 3.77
C ASP A 149 -16.75 29.86 4.82
N ILE A 150 -15.46 29.97 5.17
CA ILE A 150 -14.94 31.02 6.06
C ILE A 150 -15.11 32.42 5.44
N GLU A 151 -14.87 32.55 4.13
CA GLU A 151 -15.00 33.82 3.43
C GLU A 151 -16.46 34.29 3.36
N ASP A 152 -17.37 33.36 3.04
CA ASP A 152 -18.81 33.62 3.03
C ASP A 152 -19.30 34.01 4.43
N LEU A 153 -18.83 33.29 5.46
CA LEU A 153 -19.14 33.62 6.85
C LEU A 153 -18.63 35.01 7.24
N ARG A 154 -17.40 35.36 6.86
CA ARG A 154 -16.82 36.69 7.11
C ARG A 154 -17.63 37.80 6.44
N THR A 155 -18.04 37.58 5.21
CA THR A 155 -18.90 38.52 4.46
C THR A 155 -20.23 38.69 5.17
N SER A 156 -20.91 37.59 5.51
CA SER A 156 -22.20 37.63 6.22
C SER A 156 -22.12 38.36 7.56
N LEU A 157 -21.07 38.10 8.35
CA LEU A 157 -20.84 38.77 9.63
C LEU A 157 -20.61 40.28 9.44
N SER A 158 -19.87 40.65 8.39
CA SER A 158 -19.60 42.05 8.06
C SER A 158 -20.87 42.80 7.65
N ASP A 159 -21.69 42.20 6.81
CA ASP A 159 -22.98 42.77 6.38
C ASP A 159 -23.91 42.99 7.58
N ARG A 160 -24.00 42.00 8.46
CA ARG A 160 -24.81 42.09 9.68
C ARG A 160 -24.31 43.16 10.64
N TYR A 161 -22.99 43.26 10.81
CA TYR A 161 -22.40 44.33 11.61
C TYR A 161 -22.70 45.72 11.03
N ALA A 162 -22.61 45.89 9.71
CA ALA A 162 -22.95 47.15 9.05
C ALA A 162 -24.44 47.50 9.22
N GLN A 163 -25.33 46.51 9.10
CA GLN A 163 -26.76 46.67 9.34
C GLN A 163 -27.04 47.09 10.80
N ASP A 164 -26.50 46.35 11.78
CA ASP A 164 -26.68 46.65 13.20
C ASP A 164 -26.18 48.05 13.55
N MET A 165 -25.03 48.47 12.98
CA MET A 165 -24.53 49.84 13.16
C MET A 165 -25.42 50.90 12.50
N GLY A 166 -25.98 50.62 11.31
CA GLY A 166 -26.91 51.52 10.63
C GLY A 166 -28.25 51.68 11.38
N GLU A 167 -28.80 50.60 11.91
CA GLU A 167 -30.07 50.60 12.67
C GLU A 167 -29.93 51.33 14.03
N ASN A 168 -28.78 51.20 14.70
CA ASN A 168 -28.49 51.87 15.96
C ASN A 168 -28.19 53.38 15.81
N CYS A 169 -27.91 53.87 14.60
CA CYS A 169 -27.74 55.30 14.32
C CYS A 169 -29.07 56.03 14.06
N ALA A 170 -30.13 55.34 13.64
CA ALA A 170 -31.43 55.95 13.32
C ALA A 170 -32.36 56.12 14.54
N THR A 171 -31.97 55.60 15.71
CA THR A 171 -32.82 55.51 16.92
C THR A 171 -32.30 56.35 18.11
N GLN A 172 -31.38 57.29 17.90
CA GLN A 172 -30.91 58.25 18.92
C GLN A 172 -31.37 59.68 18.66
#